data_AF-A0A3D3XZX8-F1
#
_entry.id   AF-A0A3D3XZX8-F1
#
_cell.length_a   1.000
_cell.length_b   1.000
_cell.length_c   1.000
_cell.angle_alpha   90.00
_cell.angle_beta   90.00
_cell.angle_gamma   90.00
#
_symmetry.space_group_name_H-M   'P 1'
#
loop_
_entity.id
_entity.type
_entity.pdbx_description
1 polymer ?
#
loop_
_entity_poly.entity_id
_entity_poly.type
_entity_poly.pdbx_seq_one_letter_code
_entity_poly.pdbx_strand_id
1 'polypeptide(L)' 'MGKPLETFLDPVVNVTWRELGAIQRAAKLDGKWHVLIELGYPVEGLKEAYAQELERWIEDDVVLELKFKAPASHA' A
#
# COMPACT_ATOMS: atom_id res chain seq x y z
N MET A 1 -10.05 15.81 8.10
CA MET A 1 -10.50 14.54 7.50
C MET A 1 -9.27 13.92 6.83
N GLY A 2 -8.88 12.71 7.22
CA GLY A 2 -7.71 12.04 6.60
C GLY A 2 -7.94 11.80 5.11
N LYS A 3 -6.86 11.79 4.33
CA LYS A 3 -6.94 11.52 2.88
C LYS A 3 -7.35 10.06 2.66
N PRO A 4 -8.25 9.75 1.70
CA PRO A 4 -8.68 8.37 1.46
C PRO A 4 -7.52 7.53 0.92
N LEU A 5 -7.08 6.50 1.65
CA LEU A 5 -5.92 5.66 1.28
C LEU A 5 -5.95 5.14 -0.16
N GLU A 6 -7.14 4.86 -0.65
CA GLU A 6 -7.47 4.45 -2.01
C GLU A 6 -7.00 5.42 -3.12
N THR A 7 -6.77 6.70 -2.80
CA THR A 7 -6.23 7.70 -3.74
C THR A 7 -4.72 7.87 -3.64
N PHE A 8 -4.02 7.07 -2.82
CA PHE A 8 -2.57 7.06 -2.79
C PHE A 8 -2.05 6.55 -4.14
N LEU A 9 -1.18 7.33 -4.78
CA LEU A 9 -0.55 6.97 -6.05
C LEU A 9 0.62 6.03 -5.76
N ASP A 10 0.64 4.91 -6.46
CA ASP A 10 1.75 3.99 -6.36
C ASP A 10 3.05 4.64 -6.90
N PRO A 11 4.14 4.70 -6.11
CA PRO A 11 5.38 5.38 -6.51
C PRO A 11 6.10 4.76 -7.72
N VAL A 12 5.82 3.50 -8.05
CA VAL A 12 6.51 2.77 -9.12
C VAL A 12 5.74 2.88 -10.43
N VAL A 13 4.42 2.68 -10.40
CA VAL A 13 3.59 2.66 -11.62
C VAL A 13 2.74 3.91 -11.82
N ASN A 14 2.72 4.83 -10.85
CA ASN A 14 2.00 6.10 -10.88
C ASN A 14 0.49 5.95 -11.16
N VAL A 15 -0.12 4.93 -10.54
CA VAL A 15 -1.55 4.59 -10.61
C VAL A 15 -2.07 4.44 -9.19
N THR A 16 -3.33 4.76 -8.91
CA THR A 16 -3.84 4.66 -7.53
C THR A 16 -3.93 3.22 -7.05
N TRP A 17 -3.75 2.98 -5.75
CA TRP A 17 -3.96 1.65 -5.16
C TRP A 17 -5.38 1.11 -5.33
N ARG A 18 -6.38 1.99 -5.51
CA ARG A 18 -7.74 1.60 -5.92
C ARG A 18 -7.76 1.01 -7.32
N GLU A 19 -7.16 1.70 -8.28
CA GLU A 19 -7.12 1.25 -9.68
C GLU A 19 -6.33 -0.06 -9.82
N LEU A 20 -5.30 -0.27 -8.99
CA LEU A 20 -4.57 -1.54 -8.94
C LEU A 20 -5.33 -2.66 -8.22
N GLY A 21 -6.42 -2.35 -7.51
CA GLY A 21 -7.10 -3.32 -6.64
C GLY A 21 -6.17 -3.88 -5.54
N ALA A 22 -5.18 -3.09 -5.12
CA ALA A 22 -4.06 -3.58 -4.32
C ALA A 22 -4.37 -3.64 -2.82
N ILE A 23 -5.39 -2.90 -2.35
CA ILE A 23 -5.74 -2.79 -0.93
C ILE A 23 -6.45 -4.06 -0.46
N GLN A 24 -5.80 -4.84 0.40
CA GLN A 24 -6.41 -6.01 1.04
C GLN A 24 -6.98 -5.67 2.41
N ARG A 25 -6.32 -4.76 3.14
CA ARG A 25 -6.77 -4.27 4.44
C ARG A 25 -6.26 -2.86 4.69
N ALA A 26 -7.13 -2.02 5.24
CA ALA A 26 -6.77 -0.70 5.73
C ALA A 26 -7.64 -0.38 6.95
N ALA A 27 -7.04 -0.28 8.13
CA ALA A 27 -7.76 0.04 9.36
C ALA A 27 -6.86 0.81 10.32
N LYS A 28 -7.46 1.72 11.10
CA LYS A 28 -6.77 2.40 12.19
C LYS A 28 -6.95 1.60 13.49
N LEU A 29 -5.85 1.14 14.10
CA LEU A 29 -5.82 0.38 15.34
C LEU A 29 -4.80 1.02 16.28
N ASP A 30 -5.16 1.23 17.55
CA ASP A 30 -4.28 1.83 18.58
C ASP A 30 -3.56 3.11 18.13
N GLY A 31 -4.25 3.94 17.35
CA GLY A 31 -3.72 5.21 16.85
C GLY A 31 -2.88 5.11 15.57
N LYS A 32 -2.60 3.91 15.05
CA LYS A 32 -1.79 3.69 13.85
C LYS A 32 -2.61 3.10 12.71
N TRP A 33 -2.26 3.43 11.47
CA TRP A 33 -2.83 2.76 10.30
C TRP A 33 -2.14 1.43 10.06
N HIS A 34 -2.92 0.36 9.98
CA HIS A 34 -2.46 -0.96 9.56
C HIS A 34 -2.94 -1.20 8.14
N VAL A 35 -1.99 -1.26 7.22
CA VAL A 35 -2.25 -1.33 5.78
C VAL A 35 -1.58 -2.57 5.19
N LEU A 36 -2.36 -3.42 4.53
CA LEU A 36 -1.89 -4.55 3.76
C LEU A 36 -2.18 -4.31 2.28
N ILE A 37 -1.11 -4.23 1.48
CA ILE A 37 -1.15 -4.05 0.04
C ILE A 37 -0.58 -5.28 -0.66
N GLU A 38 -1.31 -5.78 -1.66
CA GLU A 38 -0.86 -6.82 -2.59
C GLU A 38 -0.66 -6.21 -3.98
N LEU A 39 0.58 -6.20 -4.45
CA LEU A 39 0.97 -5.63 -5.75
C LEU A 39 1.25 -6.74 -6.76
N GLY A 40 1.01 -6.43 -8.04
CA GLY A 40 1.26 -7.34 -9.16
C GLY A 40 2.72 -7.41 -9.62
N TYR A 41 3.65 -6.80 -8.87
CA TYR A 41 5.09 -6.79 -9.16
C TYR A 41 5.92 -7.01 -7.88
N PRO A 42 7.20 -7.41 -8.00
CA PRO A 42 8.07 -7.64 -6.85
C PRO A 42 8.24 -6.40 -5.97
N VAL A 43 8.13 -6.58 -4.66
CA VAL A 43 8.18 -5.50 -3.65
C VAL A 43 9.39 -5.58 -2.70
N GLU A 44 10.32 -6.49 -2.99
CA GLU A 44 11.52 -6.68 -2.17
C GLU A 44 12.36 -5.39 -2.17
N GLY A 45 12.71 -4.90 -0.98
CA GLY A 45 13.42 -3.64 -0.80
C GLY A 45 12.57 -2.37 -0.90
N LEU A 46 11.28 -2.45 -1.25
CA LEU A 46 10.41 -1.26 -1.39
C LEU A 46 9.69 -0.86 -0.09
N LYS A 47 9.61 -1.77 0.88
CA LYS A 47 8.78 -1.64 2.08
C LYS A 47 9.03 -0.34 2.86
N GLU A 48 10.29 -0.03 3.16
CA GLU A 48 10.63 1.16 3.97
C GLU A 48 10.34 2.46 3.22
N ALA A 49 10.69 2.54 1.94
CA ALA A 49 10.42 3.72 1.12
C ALA A 49 8.91 3.99 0.98
N TYR A 50 8.12 2.94 0.73
CA TYR A 50 6.67 3.05 0.64
C TYR A 50 6.05 3.45 1.98
N ALA A 51 6.51 2.88 3.10
CA ALA A 51 6.01 3.25 4.41
C ALA A 51 6.26 4.73 4.71
N GLN A 52 7.48 5.23 4.48
CA GLN A 52 7.83 6.64 4.67
C GLN A 52 7.05 7.59 3.76
N GLU A 53 6.83 7.20 2.50
CA GLU A 53 6.04 8.00 1.56
C GLU A 53 4.57 8.04 1.97
N LEU A 54 4.02 6.90 2.39
CA LEU A 54 2.65 6.81 2.85
C LEU A 54 2.42 7.58 4.15
N GLU A 55 3.31 7.47 5.14
CA GLU A 55 3.27 8.23 6.40
C GLU A 55 3.28 9.74 6.14
N ARG A 56 4.17 10.21 5.26
CA ARG A 56 4.22 11.62 4.85
C ARG A 56 2.93 12.07 4.15
N TRP A 57 2.36 11.19 3.33
CA TRP A 57 1.16 11.51 2.58
C TRP A 57 -0.10 11.57 3.46
N ILE A 58 -0.26 10.62 4.38
CA ILE A 58 -1.40 10.51 5.29
C ILE A 58 -1.26 11.40 6.53
N GLU A 59 -0.04 11.87 6.81
CA GLU A 59 0.32 12.70 7.97
C GLU A 59 0.02 11.97 9.30
N ASP A 60 0.30 10.66 9.35
CA ASP A 60 -0.02 9.75 10.45
C ASP A 60 0.95 8.55 10.46
N ASP A 61 1.02 7.83 11.58
CA ASP A 61 1.85 6.63 11.72
C ASP A 61 1.25 5.45 10.94
N VAL A 62 2.10 4.70 10.21
CA VAL A 62 1.64 3.56 9.40
C VAL A 62 2.49 2.31 9.62
N VAL A 63 1.80 1.21 9.88
CA VAL A 63 2.32 -0.15 9.76
C VAL A 63 1.93 -0.68 8.38
N LEU A 64 2.88 -0.66 7.45
CA LEU A 64 2.69 -1.13 6.08
C LEU A 64 3.21 -2.57 5.90
N GLU A 65 2.38 -3.43 5.35
CA GLU A 65 2.75 -4.73 4.79
C GLU A 65 2.59 -4.69 3.27
N LEU A 66 3.68 -4.98 2.56
CA LEU A 66 3.67 -5.15 1.11
C LEU A 66 3.87 -6.63 0.77
N LYS A 67 3.02 -7.13 -0.13
CA LYS A 67 3.13 -8.49 -0.68
C LYS A 67 3.13 -8.43 -2.19
N PHE A 68 3.90 -9.31 -2.81
CA PHE A 68 3.80 -9.56 -4.24
C PHE A 68 2.80 -10.69 -4.47
N LYS A 69 1.80 -10.43 -5.31
CA LYS A 69 0.87 -11.43 -5.82
C LYS A 69 1.28 -11.79 -7.24
N ALA A 70 1.93 -12.94 -7.38
CA ALA A 70 2.25 -13.48 -8.70
C ALA A 70 0.94 -13.73 -9.48
N PRO A 71 0.91 -13.43 -10.80
CA PRO A 71 -0.22 -13.81 -11.63
C PRO A 71 -0.41 -15.32 -11.54
N ALA A 72 -1.68 -15.77 -11.48
CA ALA A 72 -1.98 -17.19 -11.48
C ALA A 72 -1.40 -17.79 -12.77
N SER A 73 -0.38 -18.64 -12.64
CA SER A 73 0.05 -19.44 -13.78
C SER A 73 -1.10 -20.38 -14.10
N HIS A 74 -1.79 -20.15 -15.21
CA HIS A 74 -2.63 -21.17 -15.81
C HIS A 74 -1.69 -22.30 -16.23
N ALA A 75 -1.66 -23.37 -15.42
CA ALA A 75 -1.14 -24.67 -15.79
C ALA A 75 -2.24 -25.47 -16.48
#